data_AF-A0A351AS41-F1
#
_entry.id   AF-A0A351AS41-F1
#
_cell.length_a   1.000
_cell.length_b   1.000
_cell.length_c   1.000
_cell.angle_alpha   90.00
_cell.angle_beta   90.00
_cell.angle_gamma   90.00
#
_symmetry.space_group_name_H-M   'P 1'
#
loop_
_entity.id
_entity.type
_entity.pdbx_description
1 polymer ?
#
loop_
_entity_poly.entity_id
_entity_poly.type
_entity_poly.pdbx_seq_one_letter_code
_entity_poly.pdbx_strand_id
1 'polypeptide(L)'
;DDARTPLIISGPVAKAQDDEQYMEFRPYVESLYQKQRALVTQVLNDAKKAIAAGKEDEGGMLLLRAYKGLPKYQPLIKFLSEQGMKQLMQKAENYYMQDNEREMHIVTDELYFVISEQQHSVDMTDKGHDLLANAVSNPDFFVLPDVGSQIADIQKNTELSAEEKQEKKDALMED
;
A
#
# COMPACT_ATOMS: atom_id res chain seq x y z
N ASP A 1 -24.39 11.40 46.20
CA ASP A 1 -24.42 11.16 44.76
C ASP A 1 -23.77 12.35 44.10
N ASP A 2 -23.03 12.10 43.04
CA ASP A 2 -22.22 13.04 42.24
C ASP A 2 -20.73 13.25 42.63
N ALA A 3 -19.92 13.32 41.57
CA ALA A 3 -18.47 13.54 41.46
C ALA A 3 -17.50 12.37 41.77
N ARG A 4 -17.39 11.41 40.84
CA ARG A 4 -16.11 10.72 40.56
C ARG A 4 -15.94 10.42 39.07
N THR A 5 -15.70 11.46 38.27
CA THR A 5 -15.09 11.30 36.94
C THR A 5 -13.59 11.08 37.15
N PRO A 6 -13.01 9.93 36.76
CA PRO A 6 -11.57 9.75 36.87
C PRO A 6 -10.88 10.72 35.90
N LEU A 7 -10.00 11.58 36.44
CA LEU A 7 -9.09 12.42 35.65
C LEU A 7 -8.10 11.50 34.92
N ILE A 8 -8.37 11.21 33.64
CA ILE A 8 -7.37 10.65 32.73
C ILE A 8 -6.34 11.76 32.49
N ILE A 9 -5.26 11.74 33.27
CA ILE A 9 -4.06 12.50 32.96
C ILE A 9 -3.43 11.79 31.76
N SER A 10 -3.83 12.19 30.55
CA SER A 10 -3.07 11.88 29.35
C SER A 10 -1.66 12.38 29.60
N GLY A 11 -0.69 11.47 29.63
CA GLY A 11 0.73 11.81 29.63
C GLY A 11 1.08 12.73 28.46
N PRO A 12 2.26 13.37 28.49
CA PRO A 12 2.71 14.24 27.40
C PRO A 12 2.61 13.50 26.07
N VAL A 13 1.83 14.06 25.14
CA VAL A 13 1.68 13.52 23.78
C VAL A 13 3.06 13.47 23.15
N ALA A 14 3.46 12.29 22.68
CA ALA A 14 4.76 11.97 22.12
C ALA A 14 5.01 12.65 20.76
N LYS A 15 5.02 13.99 20.73
CA LYS A 15 5.32 14.76 19.51
C LYS A 15 6.70 14.47 18.92
N ALA A 16 7.63 13.93 19.72
CA ALA A 16 8.97 13.58 19.25
C ALA A 16 9.02 12.27 18.43
N GLN A 17 8.22 11.25 18.80
CA GLN A 17 8.23 9.96 18.11
C GLN A 17 7.57 10.01 16.73
N ASP A 18 6.55 10.86 16.54
CA ASP A 18 5.88 11.03 15.24
C ASP A 18 6.83 11.67 14.22
N ASP A 19 7.64 12.64 14.64
CA ASP A 19 8.60 13.34 13.76
C ASP A 19 9.76 12.42 13.34
N GLU A 20 10.22 11.54 14.24
CA GLU A 20 11.26 10.55 13.95
C GLU A 20 10.77 9.47 12.97
N GLN A 21 9.61 8.86 13.24
CA GLN A 21 9.00 7.87 12.34
C GLN A 21 8.66 8.49 10.98
N TYR A 22 8.18 9.73 10.94
CA TYR A 22 7.94 10.42 9.69
C TYR A 22 9.22 10.58 8.86
N MET A 23 10.32 11.01 9.49
CA MET A 23 11.61 11.16 8.80
C MET A 23 12.16 9.84 8.30
N GLU A 24 11.94 8.75 9.04
CA GLU A 24 12.32 7.40 8.65
C GLU A 24 11.51 6.88 7.46
N PHE A 25 10.18 7.00 7.49
CA PHE A 25 9.31 6.39 6.47
C PHE A 25 9.16 7.21 5.20
N ARG A 26 9.26 8.54 5.30
CA ARG A 26 9.14 9.46 4.17
C ARG A 26 9.97 9.06 2.93
N PRO A 27 11.28 8.76 3.02
CA PRO A 27 12.07 8.40 1.83
C PRO A 27 11.54 7.15 1.11
N TYR A 28 11.02 6.18 1.85
CA TYR A 28 10.44 4.96 1.26
C TYR A 28 9.13 5.26 0.52
N VAL A 29 8.25 6.06 1.13
CA VAL A 29 7.00 6.51 0.50
C VAL A 29 7.27 7.35 -0.76
N GLU A 30 8.24 8.26 -0.70
CA GLU A 30 8.64 9.06 -1.86
C GLU A 30 9.17 8.16 -3.00
N SER A 31 10.04 7.20 -2.69
CA SER A 31 10.57 6.24 -3.67
C SER A 31 9.47 5.39 -4.33
N LEU A 32 8.56 4.83 -3.51
CA LEU A 32 7.39 4.08 -3.96
C LEU A 32 6.54 4.92 -4.93
N TYR A 33 6.22 6.15 -4.56
CA TYR A 33 5.45 7.07 -5.39
C TYR A 33 6.15 7.38 -6.71
N GLN A 34 7.46 7.63 -6.71
CA GLN A 34 8.20 7.90 -7.95
C GLN A 34 8.18 6.70 -8.90
N LYS A 35 8.33 5.48 -8.39
CA LYS A 35 8.27 4.25 -9.20
C LYS A 35 6.88 4.02 -9.76
N GLN A 36 5.83 4.23 -8.97
CA GLN A 36 4.45 4.21 -9.45
C GLN A 36 4.24 5.24 -10.56
N ARG A 37 4.69 6.48 -10.37
CA ARG A 37 4.53 7.56 -11.34
C ARG A 37 5.24 7.27 -12.66
N ALA A 38 6.45 6.70 -12.61
CA ALA A 38 7.17 6.28 -13.79
C ALA A 38 6.39 5.18 -14.54
N LEU A 39 5.88 4.17 -13.83
CA LEU A 39 5.06 3.11 -14.40
C LEU A 39 3.78 3.66 -15.06
N VAL A 40 3.01 4.48 -14.35
CA VAL A 40 1.76 5.05 -14.89
C VAL A 40 2.02 5.91 -16.11
N THR A 41 3.15 6.63 -16.15
CA THR A 41 3.56 7.39 -17.34
C THR A 41 3.81 6.48 -18.54
N GLN A 42 4.51 5.36 -18.33
CA GLN A 42 4.75 4.37 -19.37
C GLN A 42 3.43 3.72 -19.84
N VAL A 43 2.61 3.26 -18.90
CA VAL A 43 1.29 2.64 -19.17
C VAL A 43 0.40 3.58 -19.98
N LEU A 44 0.34 4.88 -19.63
CA LEU A 44 -0.44 5.86 -20.39
C LEU A 44 0.09 6.03 -21.82
N ASN A 45 1.41 6.01 -22.02
CA ASN A 45 1.99 6.09 -23.36
C ASN A 45 1.67 4.84 -24.19
N ASP A 46 1.69 3.67 -23.57
CA ASP A 46 1.36 2.42 -24.25
C ASP A 46 -0.14 2.30 -24.53
N ALA A 47 -1.00 2.80 -23.65
CA ALA A 47 -2.43 2.94 -23.89
C ALA A 47 -2.70 3.78 -25.16
N LYS A 48 -2.05 4.94 -25.27
CA LYS A 48 -2.14 5.82 -26.44
C LYS A 48 -1.72 5.11 -27.73
N LYS A 49 -0.63 4.34 -27.69
CA LYS A 49 -0.16 3.57 -28.86
C LYS A 49 -1.14 2.47 -29.24
N ALA A 50 -1.65 1.72 -28.26
CA ALA A 50 -2.62 0.64 -28.50
C ALA A 50 -3.90 1.19 -29.15
N ILE A 51 -4.43 2.30 -28.63
CA ILE A 51 -5.61 2.98 -29.17
C ILE A 51 -5.34 3.49 -30.59
N ALA A 52 -4.20 4.12 -30.84
CA ALA A 52 -3.82 4.58 -32.17
C ALA A 52 -3.66 3.43 -33.18
N ALA A 53 -3.34 2.22 -32.71
CA ALA A 53 -3.26 1.00 -33.50
C ALA A 53 -4.62 0.28 -33.67
N GLY A 54 -5.72 0.86 -33.17
CA GLY A 54 -7.07 0.27 -33.24
C GLY A 54 -7.31 -0.85 -32.22
N LYS A 55 -6.41 -1.06 -31.26
CA LYS A 55 -6.53 -2.08 -30.22
C LYS A 55 -7.25 -1.50 -29.00
N GLU A 56 -8.54 -1.25 -29.15
CA GLU A 56 -9.34 -0.56 -28.14
C GLU A 56 -9.40 -1.30 -26.80
N ASP A 57 -9.55 -2.62 -26.78
CA ASP A 57 -9.66 -3.37 -25.53
C ASP A 57 -8.35 -3.36 -24.72
N GLU A 58 -7.19 -3.50 -25.40
CA GLU A 58 -5.86 -3.34 -24.80
C GLU A 58 -5.67 -1.90 -24.28
N GLY A 59 -6.02 -0.91 -25.10
CA GLY A 59 -5.97 0.50 -24.74
C GLY A 59 -6.81 0.86 -23.52
N GLY A 60 -8.06 0.38 -23.48
CA GLY A 60 -8.98 0.58 -22.37
C GLY A 60 -8.49 -0.03 -21.06
N MET A 61 -7.96 -1.26 -21.11
CA MET A 61 -7.34 -1.91 -19.97
C MET A 61 -6.13 -1.11 -19.44
N LEU A 62 -5.26 -0.63 -20.33
CA LEU A 62 -4.11 0.20 -19.93
C LEU A 62 -4.55 1.55 -19.35
N LEU A 63 -5.60 2.17 -19.88
CA LEU A 63 -6.19 3.39 -19.30
C LEU A 63 -6.74 3.14 -17.91
N LEU A 64 -7.44 2.02 -17.71
CA LEU A 64 -7.94 1.63 -16.40
C LEU A 64 -6.79 1.41 -15.42
N ARG A 65 -5.72 0.73 -15.84
CA ARG A 65 -4.51 0.56 -15.01
C ARG A 65 -3.88 1.90 -14.64
N ALA A 66 -3.73 2.82 -15.58
CA ALA A 66 -3.24 4.16 -15.30
C ALA A 66 -4.15 4.91 -14.30
N TYR A 67 -5.46 4.75 -14.43
CA TYR A 67 -6.45 5.36 -13.53
C TYR A 67 -6.43 4.79 -12.13
N LYS A 68 -6.40 3.46 -11.97
CA LYS A 68 -6.23 2.78 -10.67
C LYS A 68 -4.88 3.11 -10.03
N GLY A 69 -3.85 3.39 -10.85
CA GLY A 69 -2.52 3.71 -10.34
C GLY A 69 -2.36 5.16 -9.85
N LEU A 70 -2.79 6.15 -10.63
CA LEU A 70 -2.74 7.57 -10.26
C LEU A 70 -3.91 8.34 -10.92
N PRO A 71 -5.12 8.31 -10.35
CA PRO A 71 -6.32 8.90 -10.97
C PRO A 71 -6.22 10.42 -11.10
N LYS A 72 -5.39 11.06 -10.28
CA LYS A 72 -5.13 12.52 -10.27
C LYS A 72 -3.93 12.94 -11.13
N TYR A 73 -3.37 12.03 -11.92
CA TYR A 73 -2.25 12.34 -12.80
C TYR A 73 -2.67 13.25 -13.95
N GLN A 74 -2.11 14.46 -14.02
CA GLN A 74 -2.54 15.50 -14.96
C GLN A 74 -2.52 15.07 -16.44
N PRO A 75 -1.50 14.37 -16.96
CA PRO A 75 -1.51 13.85 -18.32
C PRO A 75 -2.61 12.81 -18.58
N LEU A 76 -2.95 11.98 -17.59
CA LEU A 76 -4.06 11.03 -17.70
C LEU A 76 -5.39 11.78 -17.78
N ILE A 77 -5.64 12.73 -16.86
CA ILE A 77 -6.87 13.54 -16.85
C ILE A 77 -7.08 14.25 -18.20
N LYS A 78 -6.01 14.85 -18.74
CA LYS A 78 -6.05 15.49 -20.06
C LYS A 78 -6.45 14.50 -21.15
N PHE A 79 -5.83 13.31 -21.18
CA PHE A 79 -6.12 12.31 -22.20
C PHE A 79 -7.54 11.74 -22.07
N LEU A 80 -8.02 11.47 -20.84
CA LEU A 80 -9.38 11.02 -20.60
C LEU A 80 -10.44 12.07 -20.99
N SER A 81 -10.06 13.35 -21.09
CA SER A 81 -10.94 14.43 -21.55
C SER A 81 -11.07 14.49 -23.07
N GLU A 82 -10.26 13.74 -23.83
CA GLU A 82 -10.40 13.61 -25.27
C GLU A 82 -11.62 12.75 -25.62
N GLN A 83 -12.20 12.98 -26.80
CA GLN A 83 -13.42 12.30 -27.25
C GLN A 83 -13.24 10.77 -27.22
N GLY A 84 -14.16 10.05 -26.57
CA GLY A 84 -14.13 8.59 -26.53
C GLY A 84 -13.29 7.99 -25.41
N MET A 85 -12.26 8.69 -24.90
CA MET A 85 -11.24 8.08 -24.05
C MET A 85 -11.76 7.67 -22.67
N LYS A 86 -12.56 8.54 -22.03
CA LYS A 86 -13.23 8.19 -20.77
C LYS A 86 -14.20 7.03 -20.93
N GLN A 87 -14.97 6.99 -22.01
CA GLN A 87 -15.91 5.90 -22.28
C GLN A 87 -15.17 4.58 -22.51
N LEU A 88 -14.03 4.62 -23.19
CA LEU A 88 -13.19 3.45 -23.41
C LEU A 88 -12.64 2.88 -22.10
N MET A 89 -12.12 3.74 -21.22
CA MET A 89 -11.67 3.34 -19.88
C MET A 89 -12.83 2.76 -19.05
N GLN A 90 -14.00 3.40 -19.06
CA GLN A 90 -15.19 2.92 -18.33
C GLN A 90 -15.71 1.58 -18.87
N LYS A 91 -15.62 1.35 -20.18
CA LYS A 91 -15.95 0.04 -20.79
C LYS A 91 -15.03 -1.04 -20.23
N ALA A 92 -13.72 -0.76 -20.16
CA ALA A 92 -12.77 -1.68 -19.54
C ALA A 92 -13.07 -1.88 -18.04
N GLU A 93 -13.35 -0.81 -17.29
CA GLU A 93 -13.73 -0.89 -15.88
C GLU A 93 -14.93 -1.82 -15.67
N ASN A 94 -16.01 -1.61 -16.43
CA ASN A 94 -17.20 -2.45 -16.37
C ASN A 94 -16.90 -3.91 -16.71
N TYR A 95 -15.92 -4.19 -17.58
CA TYR A 95 -15.50 -5.56 -17.88
C TYR A 95 -14.78 -6.20 -16.70
N TYR A 96 -13.79 -5.54 -16.10
CA TYR A 96 -13.01 -6.10 -15.00
C TYR A 96 -13.74 -6.11 -13.65
N MET A 97 -14.78 -5.30 -13.50
CA MET A 97 -15.68 -5.32 -12.34
C MET A 97 -16.75 -6.42 -12.43
N GLN A 98 -16.94 -7.06 -13.59
CA GLN A 98 -17.86 -8.20 -13.73
C GLN A 98 -17.43 -9.35 -12.82
N ASP A 99 -18.41 -10.18 -12.44
CA ASP A 99 -18.19 -11.35 -11.59
C ASP A 99 -17.45 -11.04 -10.29
N ASN A 100 -17.83 -9.91 -9.65
CA ASN A 100 -17.28 -9.47 -8.36
C ASN A 100 -15.76 -9.24 -8.40
N GLU A 101 -15.31 -8.45 -9.40
CA GLU A 101 -13.92 -8.01 -9.55
C GLU A 101 -12.90 -9.14 -9.77
N ARG A 102 -13.35 -10.34 -10.17
CA ARG A 102 -12.51 -11.53 -10.31
C ARG A 102 -11.25 -11.28 -11.15
N GLU A 103 -11.39 -10.55 -12.24
CA GLU A 103 -10.30 -10.31 -13.21
C GLU A 103 -9.57 -8.98 -12.94
N MET A 104 -9.89 -8.26 -11.86
CA MET A 104 -9.27 -6.97 -11.56
C MET A 104 -7.76 -7.07 -11.34
N HIS A 105 -7.28 -8.20 -10.83
CA HIS A 105 -5.86 -8.50 -10.64
C HIS A 105 -5.04 -8.34 -11.93
N ILE A 106 -5.61 -8.68 -13.10
CA ILE A 106 -4.99 -8.44 -14.41
C ILE A 106 -4.63 -6.97 -14.61
N VAL A 107 -5.47 -6.06 -14.11
CA VAL A 107 -5.26 -4.62 -14.21
C VAL A 107 -4.29 -4.13 -13.13
N THR A 108 -4.45 -4.60 -11.89
CA THR A 108 -3.84 -3.97 -10.71
C THR A 108 -2.48 -4.53 -10.31
N ASP A 109 -2.18 -5.81 -10.56
CA ASP A 109 -0.98 -6.48 -10.01
C ASP A 109 0.34 -5.85 -10.49
N GLU A 110 0.32 -5.21 -11.66
CA GLU A 110 1.49 -4.51 -12.19
C GLU A 110 1.81 -3.21 -11.47
N LEU A 111 0.85 -2.62 -10.76
CA LEU A 111 1.01 -1.40 -9.99
C LEU A 111 1.75 -1.72 -8.68
N TYR A 112 2.38 -0.72 -8.06
CA TYR A 112 2.93 -0.83 -6.70
C TYR A 112 1.88 -0.57 -5.62
N PHE A 113 0.88 0.25 -5.95
CA PHE A 113 -0.30 0.47 -5.13
C PHE A 113 -1.49 0.81 -6.02
N VAL A 114 -2.69 0.58 -5.50
CA VAL A 114 -3.97 0.85 -6.14
C VAL A 114 -4.67 1.94 -5.35
N ILE A 115 -5.22 2.94 -6.06
CA ILE A 115 -6.03 4.00 -5.47
C ILE A 115 -7.50 3.73 -5.80
N SER A 116 -8.33 3.63 -4.75
CA SER A 116 -9.78 3.58 -4.87
C SER A 116 -10.37 4.94 -4.50
N GLU A 117 -10.70 5.76 -5.50
CA GLU A 117 -11.34 7.08 -5.26
C GLU A 117 -12.74 6.94 -4.66
N GLN A 118 -13.41 5.80 -4.86
CA GLN A 118 -14.74 5.53 -4.29
C GLN A 118 -14.66 5.13 -2.82
N GLN A 119 -13.67 4.31 -2.44
CA GLN A 119 -13.48 3.86 -1.05
C GLN A 119 -12.55 4.80 -0.25
N HIS A 120 -11.97 5.79 -0.91
CA HIS A 120 -10.94 6.68 -0.34
C HIS A 120 -9.77 5.90 0.29
N SER A 121 -9.35 4.81 -0.35
CA SER A 121 -8.25 3.95 0.09
C SER A 121 -7.07 3.99 -0.88
N VAL A 122 -5.91 3.66 -0.33
CA VAL A 122 -4.70 3.32 -1.07
C VAL A 122 -4.24 1.97 -0.56
N ASP A 123 -4.26 0.98 -1.43
CA ASP A 123 -3.95 -0.41 -1.11
C ASP A 123 -2.67 -0.81 -1.81
N MET A 124 -1.70 -1.30 -1.05
CA MET A 124 -0.41 -1.72 -1.61
C MET A 124 -0.54 -3.10 -2.26
N THR A 125 0.16 -3.31 -3.36
CA THR A 125 0.21 -4.61 -4.04
C THR A 125 1.42 -5.41 -3.54
N ASP A 126 1.48 -6.69 -3.88
CA ASP A 126 2.67 -7.54 -3.60
C ASP A 126 3.95 -6.89 -4.17
N LYS A 127 3.86 -6.30 -5.36
CA LYS A 127 4.97 -5.58 -6.00
C LYS A 127 5.41 -4.35 -5.18
N GLY A 128 4.48 -3.68 -4.53
CA GLY A 128 4.75 -2.59 -3.58
C GLY A 128 5.41 -3.09 -2.29
N HIS A 129 4.89 -4.19 -1.73
CA HIS A 129 5.45 -4.86 -0.55
C HIS A 129 6.90 -5.26 -0.79
N ASP A 130 7.16 -5.97 -1.89
CA ASP A 130 8.49 -6.43 -2.27
C ASP A 130 9.46 -5.26 -2.41
N LEU A 131 9.02 -4.17 -3.06
CA LEU A 131 9.85 -3.00 -3.23
C LEU A 131 10.28 -2.40 -1.88
N LEU A 132 9.34 -2.28 -0.94
CA LEU A 132 9.61 -1.69 0.36
C LEU A 132 10.44 -2.62 1.24
N ALA A 133 10.10 -3.90 1.31
CA ALA A 133 10.85 -4.92 2.05
C ALA A 133 12.33 -4.98 1.63
N ASN A 134 12.59 -4.90 0.31
CA ASN A 134 13.95 -4.81 -0.23
C ASN A 134 14.65 -3.50 0.16
N ALA A 135 13.92 -2.38 0.23
CA ALA A 135 14.50 -1.09 0.60
C ALA A 135 14.91 -1.03 2.07
N VAL A 136 14.16 -1.69 2.96
CA VAL A 136 14.47 -1.79 4.40
C VAL A 136 15.37 -2.98 4.74
N SER A 137 15.75 -3.80 3.74
CA SER A 137 16.50 -5.07 3.93
C SER A 137 15.86 -6.01 4.95
N ASN A 138 14.53 -5.94 5.11
CA ASN A 138 13.75 -6.73 6.04
C ASN A 138 12.52 -7.30 5.30
N PRO A 139 12.55 -8.59 4.91
CA PRO A 139 11.41 -9.28 4.28
C PRO A 139 10.16 -9.32 5.17
N ASP A 140 10.36 -9.34 6.48
CA ASP A 140 9.30 -9.46 7.48
C ASP A 140 8.76 -8.09 7.93
N PHE A 141 9.15 -7.00 7.27
CA PHE A 141 8.77 -5.63 7.65
C PHE A 141 7.24 -5.43 7.72
N PHE A 142 6.46 -6.13 6.90
CA PHE A 142 5.00 -6.09 6.92
C PHE A 142 4.34 -7.26 7.64
N VAL A 143 5.13 -8.19 8.19
CA VAL A 143 4.61 -9.35 8.92
C VAL A 143 4.53 -8.99 10.38
N LEU A 144 3.32 -9.06 10.95
CA LEU A 144 3.17 -8.91 12.39
C LEU A 144 3.86 -10.09 13.09
N PRO A 145 4.88 -9.87 13.93
CA PRO A 145 5.52 -10.96 14.65
C PRO A 145 4.51 -11.64 15.58
N ASP A 146 4.49 -12.98 15.60
CA ASP A 146 3.70 -13.73 16.57
C ASP A 146 4.41 -13.69 17.94
N VAL A 147 4.24 -12.57 18.64
CA VAL A 147 4.83 -12.34 19.96
C VAL A 147 4.35 -13.38 20.98
N GLY A 148 3.11 -13.88 20.84
CA GLY A 148 2.54 -14.89 21.72
C GLY A 148 3.29 -16.21 21.65
N SER A 149 3.55 -16.70 20.43
CA SER A 149 4.35 -17.91 20.22
C SER A 149 5.80 -17.73 20.66
N GLN A 150 6.41 -16.58 20.36
CA GLN A 150 7.79 -16.29 20.77
C GLN A 150 7.97 -16.26 22.30
N ILE A 151 7.01 -15.66 23.03
CA ILE A 151 6.99 -15.67 24.50
C ILE A 151 6.81 -17.10 25.02
N ALA A 152 5.94 -17.90 24.40
CA ALA A 152 5.71 -19.29 24.80
C ALA A 152 6.96 -20.16 24.59
N ASP A 153 7.72 -19.94 23.52
CA ASP A 153 8.97 -20.65 23.23
C ASP A 153 10.08 -20.27 24.22
N ILE A 154 10.20 -18.98 24.57
CA ILE A 154 11.12 -18.52 25.63
C ILE A 154 10.77 -19.16 26.98
N GLN A 155 9.48 -19.29 27.31
CA GLN A 155 9.04 -19.93 28.55
C GLN A 155 9.39 -21.42 28.60
N LYS A 156 9.24 -22.13 27.47
CA LYS A 156 9.52 -23.57 27.35
C LYS A 156 11.02 -23.90 27.28
N ASN A 157 11.87 -22.94 26.93
CA ASN A 157 13.30 -23.16 26.84
C ASN A 157 13.89 -23.51 28.23
N THR A 158 14.41 -24.72 28.39
CA THR A 158 14.96 -25.21 29.68
C THR A 158 16.40 -24.80 29.91
N GLU A 159 17.07 -24.26 28.90
CA GLU A 159 18.47 -23.82 28.96
C GLU A 159 18.61 -22.38 29.46
N LEU A 160 17.52 -21.61 29.52
CA LEU A 160 17.50 -20.23 30.02
C LEU A 160 17.10 -20.19 31.49
N SER A 161 17.83 -19.40 32.28
CA SER A 161 17.46 -19.03 33.64
C SER A 161 16.20 -18.17 33.66
N ALA A 162 15.57 -18.04 34.84
CA ALA A 162 14.37 -17.22 34.99
C ALA A 162 14.62 -15.73 34.67
N GLU A 163 15.84 -15.24 34.96
CA GLU A 163 16.28 -13.86 34.72
C GLU A 163 16.49 -13.62 33.21
N GLU A 164 17.18 -14.53 32.52
CA GLU A 164 17.36 -14.47 31.05
C GLU A 164 16.05 -14.61 30.28
N LYS A 165 15.08 -15.37 30.80
CA LYS A 165 13.73 -15.46 30.22
C LYS A 165 12.97 -14.16 30.37
N GLN A 166 13.18 -13.42 31.45
CA GLN A 166 12.51 -12.15 31.69
C GLN A 166 13.11 -11.08 30.79
N GLU A 167 14.44 -10.97 30.72
CA GLU A 167 15.13 -10.03 29.82
C GLU A 167 14.73 -10.21 28.35
N LYS A 168 14.66 -11.46 27.86
CA LYS A 168 14.24 -11.72 26.47
C LYS A 168 12.76 -11.41 26.20
N LYS A 169 11.89 -11.51 27.20
CA LYS A 169 10.48 -11.12 27.06
C LYS A 169 10.34 -9.61 27.04
N ASP A 170 11.09 -8.92 27.89
CA ASP A 170 11.05 -7.46 27.99
C ASP A 170 11.60 -6.86 26.68
N ALA A 171 12.68 -7.41 26.11
CA ALA A 171 13.18 -7.01 24.80
C ALA A 171 12.16 -7.22 23.66
N LEU A 172 11.41 -8.34 23.67
CA LEU A 172 10.34 -8.61 22.69
C LEU A 172 9.11 -7.70 22.82
N MET A 173 8.95 -6.99 23.93
CA MET A 173 7.86 -6.04 24.14
C MET A 173 8.28 -4.60 23.86
N GLU A 174 9.59 -4.34 23.75
CA GLU A 174 10.16 -3.03 23.42
C GLU A 174 10.41 -2.84 21.91
N ASP A 175 10.55 -3.93 21.14
CA ASP A 175 10.59 -3.96 19.66
C ASP A 175 9.18 -3.97 19.03
#